data_AF-A0A257Q8I2-F1
#
_entry.id   AF-A0A257Q8I2-F1
#
_cell.length_a   1.000
_cell.length_b   1.000
_cell.length_c   1.000
_cell.angle_alpha   90.00
_cell.angle_beta   90.00
_cell.angle_gamma   90.00
#
_symmetry.space_group_name_H-M   'P 1'
#
loop_
_entity.id
_entity.type
_entity.pdbx_description
1 polymer ?
#
loop_
_entity_poly.entity_id
_entity_poly.type
_entity_poly.pdbx_seq_one_letter_code
_entity_poly.pdbx_strand_id
1 'polypeptide(L)'
;EEQSRQTVQIQRLSAQRQSRQAEERELLRSIADNGGDRIERISEEIRQQEEEKARRLRKAQRYGELTHALALREAENAEDFLLQHEQCATLREASEIREAEVQNAYHQMAVAFTQGKQEHTTLSSEITSLRSRRSNIDAAQIAMRNALCSALELPEDDMPFAGELIQIHDDEKDWEGAAERLLRNFGLSLLVPDAHYARVSAWVDRTLLKGRLVYFRVRTAGRGESPTLHPDSLARKLAVKPDSPFYVWLEREISQRFDIACCATQEQFHREIRAVTRAGQSKSPGERHEKDDRYRIDDRSRYVLGWSNAAKIATLEAKAQVWEARLGEEASRMAALLDEQKGLKARLE
;
A
#
# COMPACT_ATOMS: atom_id res chain seq x y z
N GLU A 1 -98.57 -54.47 39.60
CA GLU A 1 -97.76 -54.23 40.82
C GLU A 1 -96.35 -53.74 40.53
N GLU A 2 -95.67 -54.26 39.50
CA GLU A 2 -94.30 -53.90 39.14
C GLU A 2 -94.15 -52.42 38.68
N GLN A 3 -95.09 -51.91 37.88
CA GLN A 3 -95.13 -50.49 37.50
C GLN A 3 -95.28 -49.55 38.72
N SER A 4 -96.10 -49.92 39.71
CA SER A 4 -96.30 -49.11 40.92
C SER A 4 -95.02 -49.06 41.78
N ARG A 5 -94.29 -50.18 41.89
CA ARG A 5 -92.98 -50.22 42.56
C ARG A 5 -91.93 -49.36 41.83
N GLN A 6 -91.90 -49.42 40.49
CA GLN A 6 -91.00 -48.59 39.69
C GLN A 6 -91.34 -47.10 39.79
N THR A 7 -92.62 -46.71 39.80
CA THR A 7 -93.05 -45.31 40.00
C THR A 7 -92.63 -44.78 41.37
N VAL A 8 -92.80 -45.56 42.44
CA VAL A 8 -92.37 -45.19 43.80
C VAL A 8 -90.84 -45.08 43.88
N GLN A 9 -90.11 -45.95 43.19
CA GLN A 9 -88.64 -45.90 43.15
C GLN A 9 -88.11 -44.71 42.34
N ILE A 10 -88.76 -44.35 41.23
CA ILE A 10 -88.47 -43.13 40.45
C ILE A 10 -88.74 -41.89 41.30
N GLN A 11 -89.86 -41.83 42.02
CA GLN A 11 -90.18 -40.72 42.92
C GLN A 11 -89.16 -40.58 44.06
N ARG A 12 -88.69 -41.69 44.62
CA ARG A 12 -87.68 -41.69 45.68
C ARG A 12 -86.31 -41.23 45.15
N LEU A 13 -85.91 -41.68 43.97
CA LEU A 13 -84.68 -41.25 43.32
C LEU A 13 -84.74 -39.79 42.85
N SER A 14 -85.89 -39.32 42.38
CA SER A 14 -86.08 -37.91 42.03
C SER A 14 -86.04 -37.00 43.26
N ALA A 15 -86.62 -37.44 44.38
CA ALA A 15 -86.54 -36.72 45.65
C ALA A 15 -85.10 -36.68 46.18
N GLN A 16 -84.36 -37.79 46.11
CA GLN A 16 -82.93 -37.81 46.45
C GLN A 16 -82.09 -36.91 45.54
N ARG A 17 -82.39 -36.88 44.24
CA ARG A 17 -81.70 -35.99 43.29
C ARG A 17 -81.98 -34.52 43.60
N GLN A 18 -83.23 -34.17 43.89
CA GLN A 18 -83.59 -32.80 44.30
C GLN A 18 -82.94 -32.39 45.62
N SER A 19 -82.88 -33.30 46.60
CA SER A 19 -82.22 -33.06 47.88
C SER A 19 -80.71 -32.85 47.72
N ARG A 20 -80.02 -33.70 46.94
CA ARG A 20 -78.58 -33.51 46.64
C ARG A 20 -78.31 -32.23 45.85
N GLN A 21 -79.18 -31.87 44.91
CA GLN A 21 -79.08 -30.60 44.17
C GLN A 21 -79.38 -29.38 45.05
N ALA A 22 -80.14 -29.53 46.14
CA ALA A 22 -80.35 -28.46 47.12
C ALA A 22 -79.11 -28.33 48.02
N GLU A 23 -78.58 -29.43 48.54
CA GLU A 23 -77.33 -29.46 49.31
C GLU A 23 -76.14 -28.90 48.51
N GLU A 24 -76.00 -29.27 47.24
CA GLU A 24 -74.96 -28.74 46.34
C GLU A 24 -75.08 -27.22 46.17
N ARG A 25 -76.30 -26.70 45.98
CA ARG A 25 -76.54 -25.25 45.88
C ARG A 25 -76.30 -24.52 47.19
N GLU A 26 -76.61 -25.15 48.31
CA GLU A 26 -76.39 -24.60 49.65
C GLU A 26 -74.90 -24.60 50.02
N LEU A 27 -74.16 -25.65 49.64
CA LEU A 27 -72.70 -25.71 49.74
C LEU A 27 -72.04 -24.66 48.84
N LEU A 28 -72.49 -24.50 47.59
CA LEU A 28 -71.97 -23.47 46.68
C LEU A 28 -72.24 -22.06 47.21
N ARG A 29 -73.43 -21.78 47.77
CA ARG A 29 -73.70 -20.51 48.47
C ARG A 29 -72.81 -20.34 49.69
N SER A 30 -72.67 -21.37 50.51
CA SER A 30 -71.82 -21.32 51.70
C SER A 30 -70.36 -21.06 51.32
N ILE A 31 -69.86 -21.62 50.23
CA ILE A 31 -68.52 -21.35 49.70
C ILE A 31 -68.41 -19.91 49.22
N ALA A 32 -69.39 -19.39 48.48
CA ALA A 32 -69.41 -18.00 48.03
C ALA A 32 -69.50 -17.00 49.21
N ASP A 33 -70.42 -17.25 50.16
CA ASP A 33 -70.66 -16.43 51.35
C ASP A 33 -69.47 -16.45 52.34
N ASN A 34 -68.70 -17.55 52.37
CA ASN A 34 -67.48 -17.68 53.17
C ASN A 34 -66.19 -17.31 52.41
N GLY A 35 -66.29 -16.66 51.24
CA GLY A 35 -65.16 -16.03 50.56
C GLY A 35 -64.46 -16.83 49.46
N GLY A 36 -65.09 -17.87 48.90
CA GLY A 36 -64.59 -18.63 47.74
C GLY A 36 -64.22 -17.75 46.55
N ASP A 37 -65.10 -16.81 46.18
CA ASP A 37 -64.85 -15.81 45.11
C ASP A 37 -63.66 -14.90 45.43
N ARG A 38 -63.40 -14.65 46.71
CA ARG A 38 -62.25 -13.85 47.17
C ARG A 38 -60.97 -14.67 47.08
N ILE A 39 -61.00 -15.97 47.38
CA ILE A 39 -59.87 -16.89 47.25
C ILE A 39 -59.48 -17.08 45.79
N GLU A 40 -60.45 -17.26 44.89
CA GLU A 40 -60.20 -17.41 43.45
C GLU A 40 -59.58 -16.13 42.86
N ARG A 41 -60.10 -14.96 43.25
CA ARG A 41 -59.52 -13.66 42.86
C ARG A 41 -58.09 -13.48 43.38
N ILE A 42 -57.83 -13.80 44.64
CA ILE A 42 -56.48 -13.71 45.22
C ILE A 42 -55.54 -14.70 44.52
N SER A 43 -56.02 -15.90 44.16
CA SER A 43 -55.20 -16.91 43.45
C SER A 43 -54.79 -16.40 42.06
N GLU A 44 -55.72 -15.77 41.34
CA GLU A 44 -55.44 -15.14 40.06
C GLU A 44 -54.51 -13.92 40.21
N GLU A 45 -54.70 -13.08 41.23
CA GLU A 45 -53.80 -11.98 41.56
C GLU A 45 -52.37 -12.49 41.86
N ILE A 46 -52.23 -13.56 42.64
CA ILE A 46 -50.93 -14.20 42.93
C ILE A 46 -50.30 -14.68 41.62
N ARG A 47 -51.04 -15.41 40.78
CA ARG A 47 -50.53 -15.89 39.49
C ARG A 47 -50.02 -14.74 38.61
N GLN A 48 -50.79 -13.65 38.53
CA GLN A 48 -50.39 -12.45 37.78
C GLN A 48 -49.13 -11.78 38.37
N GLN A 49 -49.04 -11.68 39.70
CA GLN A 49 -47.86 -11.11 40.37
C GLN A 49 -46.62 -12.02 40.22
N GLU A 50 -46.78 -13.34 40.22
CA GLU A 50 -45.70 -14.30 39.98
C GLU A 50 -45.18 -14.22 38.55
N GLU A 51 -46.06 -14.11 37.56
CA GLU A 51 -45.69 -13.89 36.15
C GLU A 51 -44.94 -12.57 35.97
N GLU A 52 -45.42 -11.50 36.59
CA GLU A 52 -44.78 -10.18 36.57
C GLU A 52 -43.41 -10.21 37.26
N LYS A 53 -43.28 -10.89 38.41
CA LYS A 53 -42.00 -11.12 39.09
C LYS A 53 -41.02 -11.87 38.19
N ALA A 54 -41.45 -12.98 37.58
CA ALA A 54 -40.61 -13.77 36.68
C ALA A 54 -40.16 -12.95 35.47
N ARG A 55 -41.05 -12.11 34.91
CA ARG A 55 -40.71 -11.18 33.83
C ARG A 55 -39.67 -10.15 34.25
N ARG A 56 -39.79 -9.55 35.44
CA ARG A 56 -38.82 -8.58 35.97
C ARG A 56 -37.46 -9.22 36.24
N LEU A 57 -37.42 -10.41 36.82
CA LEU A 57 -36.18 -11.16 37.05
C LEU A 57 -35.44 -11.46 35.74
N ARG A 58 -36.15 -11.93 34.71
CA ARG A 58 -35.55 -12.15 33.38
C ARG A 58 -34.99 -10.87 32.76
N LYS A 59 -35.68 -9.73 32.92
CA LYS A 59 -35.19 -8.43 32.45
C LYS A 59 -33.94 -7.98 33.22
N ALA A 60 -33.93 -8.13 34.54
CA ALA A 60 -32.79 -7.78 35.37
C ALA A 60 -31.56 -8.62 35.02
N GLN A 61 -31.72 -9.94 34.85
CA GLN A 61 -30.65 -10.83 34.42
C GLN A 61 -30.08 -10.42 33.04
N ARG A 62 -30.95 -10.18 32.05
CA ARG A 62 -30.51 -9.74 30.72
C ARG A 62 -29.78 -8.40 30.78
N TYR A 63 -30.25 -7.47 31.59
CA TYR A 63 -29.58 -6.19 31.81
C TYR A 63 -28.19 -6.41 32.43
N GLY A 64 -28.06 -7.28 33.43
CA GLY A 64 -26.77 -7.64 34.04
C GLY A 64 -25.78 -8.22 33.05
N GLU A 65 -26.23 -9.14 32.19
CA GLU A 65 -25.43 -9.70 31.09
C GLU A 65 -24.90 -8.60 30.15
N LEU A 66 -25.75 -7.63 29.78
CA LEU A 66 -25.37 -6.52 28.91
C LEU A 66 -24.41 -5.53 29.59
N THR A 67 -24.67 -5.16 30.84
CA THR A 67 -23.78 -4.25 31.58
C THR A 67 -22.41 -4.86 31.81
N HIS A 68 -22.35 -6.17 32.09
CA HIS A 68 -21.09 -6.88 32.26
C HIS A 68 -20.28 -6.94 30.96
N ALA A 69 -20.94 -7.14 29.81
CA ALA A 69 -20.28 -7.09 28.49
C ALA A 69 -19.64 -5.71 28.20
N LEU A 70 -20.21 -4.64 28.76
CA LEU A 70 -19.67 -3.28 28.69
C LEU A 70 -18.65 -2.97 29.80
N ALA A 71 -18.29 -3.95 30.64
CA ALA A 71 -17.46 -3.78 31.84
C ALA A 71 -18.02 -2.73 32.82
N LEU A 72 -19.34 -2.59 32.88
CA LEU A 72 -20.05 -1.74 33.84
C LEU A 72 -20.62 -2.58 34.98
N ARG A 73 -20.76 -1.97 36.16
CA ARG A 73 -21.46 -2.58 37.29
C ARG A 73 -22.97 -2.44 37.09
N GLU A 74 -23.73 -3.41 37.57
CA GLU A 74 -25.20 -3.37 37.60
C GLU A 74 -25.69 -2.28 38.56
N ALA A 75 -26.72 -1.54 38.17
CA ALA A 75 -27.40 -0.57 39.04
C ALA A 75 -28.16 -1.28 40.17
N GLU A 76 -27.96 -0.82 41.41
CA GLU A 76 -28.59 -1.42 42.59
C GLU A 76 -29.95 -0.77 42.91
N ASN A 77 -30.20 0.43 42.39
CA ASN A 77 -31.43 1.18 42.60
C ASN A 77 -31.84 2.03 41.37
N ALA A 78 -32.96 2.75 41.47
CA ALA A 78 -33.50 3.54 40.36
C ALA A 78 -32.64 4.76 39.98
N GLU A 79 -31.97 5.38 40.95
CA GLU A 79 -31.08 6.53 40.72
C GLU A 79 -29.81 6.08 39.99
N ASP A 80 -29.20 4.96 40.43
CA ASP A 80 -28.06 4.32 39.76
C ASP A 80 -28.41 3.96 38.30
N PHE A 81 -29.63 3.46 38.05
CA PHE A 81 -30.08 3.10 36.71
C PHE A 81 -30.17 4.32 35.78
N LEU A 82 -30.66 5.47 36.28
CA LEU A 82 -30.74 6.70 35.50
C LEU A 82 -29.35 7.25 35.19
N LEU A 83 -28.45 7.27 36.17
CA LEU A 83 -27.05 7.68 35.96
C LEU A 83 -26.36 6.77 34.95
N GLN A 84 -26.59 5.46 35.04
CA GLN A 84 -26.01 4.51 34.09
C GLN A 84 -26.60 4.65 32.69
N HIS A 85 -27.89 5.01 32.57
CA HIS A 85 -28.50 5.30 31.27
C HIS A 85 -27.79 6.46 30.56
N GLU A 86 -27.50 7.55 31.29
CA GLU A 86 -26.72 8.68 30.77
C GLU A 86 -25.28 8.27 30.42
N GLN A 87 -24.61 7.49 31.28
CA GLN A 87 -23.27 6.96 31.00
C GLN A 87 -23.23 6.11 29.73
N CYS A 88 -24.22 5.22 29.52
CA CYS A 88 -24.34 4.42 28.32
C CYS A 88 -24.56 5.28 27.07
N ALA A 89 -25.33 6.37 27.17
CA ALA A 89 -25.51 7.31 26.06
C ALA A 89 -24.17 7.99 25.69
N THR A 90 -23.42 8.48 26.67
CA THR A 90 -22.09 9.06 26.44
C THR A 90 -21.09 8.04 25.88
N LEU A 91 -21.08 6.82 26.40
CA LEU A 91 -20.23 5.73 25.90
C LEU A 91 -20.55 5.36 24.46
N ARG A 92 -21.84 5.35 24.11
CA ARG A 92 -22.31 5.11 22.74
C ARG A 92 -21.82 6.20 21.80
N GLU A 93 -22.05 7.46 22.11
CA GLU A 93 -21.61 8.60 21.29
C GLU A 93 -20.08 8.59 21.11
N ALA A 94 -19.33 8.40 22.19
CA ALA A 94 -17.87 8.29 22.12
C ALA A 94 -17.40 7.11 21.27
N SER A 95 -18.09 5.97 21.34
CA SER A 95 -17.77 4.78 20.53
C SER A 95 -18.11 4.97 19.05
N GLU A 96 -19.22 5.65 18.73
CA GLU A 96 -19.59 6.00 17.34
C GLU A 96 -18.57 6.97 16.73
N ILE A 97 -18.16 8.01 17.46
CA ILE A 97 -17.12 8.95 17.03
C ILE A 97 -15.80 8.20 16.80
N ARG A 98 -15.38 7.37 17.77
CA ARG A 98 -14.13 6.63 17.67
C ARG A 98 -14.14 5.61 16.54
N GLU A 99 -15.25 4.94 16.29
CA GLU A 99 -15.39 3.98 15.18
C GLU A 99 -15.22 4.69 13.84
N ALA A 100 -15.84 5.86 13.67
CA ALA A 100 -15.69 6.67 12.46
C ALA A 100 -14.24 7.17 12.28
N GLU A 101 -13.57 7.60 13.35
CA GLU A 101 -12.14 7.98 13.31
C GLU A 101 -11.24 6.82 12.88
N VAL A 102 -11.42 5.65 13.49
CA VAL A 102 -10.64 4.44 13.19
C VAL A 102 -10.88 3.99 11.76
N GLN A 103 -12.14 4.00 11.29
CA GLN A 103 -12.48 3.67 9.92
C GLN A 103 -11.81 4.62 8.92
N ASN A 104 -11.84 5.93 9.19
CA ASN A 104 -11.19 6.94 8.34
C ASN A 104 -9.66 6.76 8.31
N ALA A 105 -9.03 6.53 9.47
CA ALA A 105 -7.60 6.26 9.56
C ALA A 105 -7.22 5.00 8.77
N TYR A 106 -8.01 3.93 8.89
CA TYR A 106 -7.80 2.70 8.15
C TYR A 106 -7.87 2.94 6.63
N HIS A 107 -8.89 3.65 6.14
CA HIS A 107 -9.03 3.92 4.71
C HIS A 107 -7.87 4.76 4.15
N GLN A 108 -7.42 5.79 4.88
CA GLN A 108 -6.26 6.59 4.49
C GLN A 108 -4.99 5.74 4.40
N MET A 109 -4.75 4.90 5.41
CA MET A 109 -3.61 3.99 5.42
C MET A 109 -3.70 2.94 4.30
N ALA A 110 -4.89 2.40 4.02
CA ALA A 110 -5.09 1.41 2.97
C ALA A 110 -4.74 1.94 1.58
N VAL A 111 -5.06 3.20 1.29
CA VAL A 111 -4.67 3.86 0.03
C VAL A 111 -3.16 3.99 -0.07
N ALA A 112 -2.52 4.52 0.98
CA ALA A 112 -1.06 4.67 1.02
C ALA A 112 -0.33 3.32 0.91
N PHE A 113 -0.83 2.30 1.60
CA PHE A 113 -0.30 0.93 1.56
C PHE A 113 -0.41 0.32 0.16
N THR A 114 -1.54 0.52 -0.53
CA THR A 114 -1.73 0.02 -1.90
C THR A 114 -0.75 0.69 -2.87
N GLN A 115 -0.58 2.00 -2.75
CA GLN A 115 0.40 2.75 -3.54
C GLN A 115 1.83 2.27 -3.26
N GLY A 116 2.21 2.14 -1.99
CA GLY A 116 3.53 1.64 -1.59
C GLY A 116 3.80 0.22 -2.09
N LYS A 117 2.80 -0.66 -2.07
CA LYS A 117 2.89 -2.02 -2.62
C LYS A 117 3.11 -2.01 -4.13
N GLN A 118 2.48 -1.10 -4.86
CA GLN A 118 2.70 -0.94 -6.31
C GLN A 118 4.12 -0.45 -6.62
N GLU A 119 4.64 0.50 -5.84
CA GLU A 119 6.01 0.99 -5.95
C GLU A 119 7.03 -0.11 -5.64
N HIS A 120 6.82 -0.88 -4.58
CA HIS A 120 7.65 -2.04 -4.23
C HIS A 120 7.65 -3.11 -5.33
N THR A 121 6.48 -3.38 -5.93
CA THR A 121 6.35 -4.34 -7.05
C THR A 121 7.14 -3.84 -8.27
N THR A 122 7.04 -2.56 -8.58
CA THR A 122 7.80 -1.93 -9.69
C THR A 122 9.31 -2.05 -9.43
N LEU A 123 9.76 -1.72 -8.21
CA LEU A 123 11.16 -1.84 -7.80
C LEU A 123 11.66 -3.28 -7.90
N SER A 124 10.89 -4.26 -7.41
CA SER A 124 11.22 -5.68 -7.46
C SER A 124 11.32 -6.20 -8.89
N SER A 125 10.43 -5.73 -9.78
CA SER A 125 10.47 -6.07 -11.21
C SER A 125 11.72 -5.51 -11.90
N GLU A 126 12.14 -4.28 -11.55
CA GLU A 126 13.37 -3.68 -12.09
C GLU A 126 14.61 -4.43 -11.60
N ILE A 127 14.67 -4.82 -10.32
CA ILE A 127 15.77 -5.65 -9.77
C ILE A 127 15.84 -6.98 -10.54
N THR A 128 14.71 -7.64 -10.75
CA THR A 128 14.64 -8.90 -11.49
C THR A 128 15.13 -8.73 -12.93
N SER A 129 14.69 -7.67 -13.61
CA SER A 129 15.14 -7.31 -14.96
C SER A 129 16.64 -7.00 -15.02
N LEU A 130 17.17 -6.29 -14.03
CA LEU A 130 18.62 -6.00 -13.95
C LEU A 130 19.44 -7.27 -13.72
N ARG A 131 18.95 -8.25 -12.95
CA ARG A 131 19.68 -9.51 -12.74
C ARG A 131 19.82 -10.36 -14.00
N SER A 132 18.92 -10.24 -14.98
CA SER A 132 19.02 -10.97 -16.25
C SER A 132 19.95 -10.30 -17.28
N ARG A 133 20.50 -9.12 -16.99
CA ARG A 133 21.35 -8.35 -17.92
C ARG A 133 22.56 -7.76 -17.21
N ARG A 134 23.55 -7.26 -17.95
CA ARG A 134 24.73 -6.59 -17.38
C ARG A 134 24.67 -5.06 -17.43
N SER A 135 23.62 -4.53 -18.04
CA SER A 135 23.44 -3.12 -18.35
C SER A 135 22.87 -2.33 -17.16
N ASN A 136 23.36 -1.11 -16.96
CA ASN A 136 22.74 -0.12 -16.07
C ASN A 136 21.56 0.61 -16.71
N ILE A 137 21.27 0.38 -18.00
CA ILE A 137 20.21 1.06 -18.72
C ILE A 137 18.84 0.51 -18.31
N ASP A 138 17.89 1.41 -18.02
CA ASP A 138 16.54 1.07 -17.56
C ASP A 138 15.78 0.16 -18.56
N ALA A 139 14.82 -0.64 -18.06
CA ALA A 139 14.12 -1.67 -18.83
C ALA A 139 13.46 -1.16 -20.12
N ALA A 140 12.87 0.04 -20.09
CA ALA A 140 12.18 0.63 -21.23
C ALA A 140 13.10 0.89 -22.44
N GLN A 141 14.35 1.32 -22.19
CA GLN A 141 15.33 1.58 -23.25
C GLN A 141 15.88 0.27 -23.81
N ILE A 142 16.13 -0.73 -22.97
CA ILE A 142 16.52 -2.07 -23.43
C ILE A 142 15.39 -2.71 -24.26
N ALA A 143 14.13 -2.61 -23.83
CA ALA A 143 12.99 -3.09 -24.61
C ALA A 143 12.93 -2.42 -26.00
N MET A 144 13.25 -1.13 -26.09
CA MET A 144 13.30 -0.40 -27.36
C MET A 144 14.44 -0.90 -28.27
N ARG A 145 15.64 -1.11 -27.73
CA ARG A 145 16.76 -1.73 -28.46
C ARG A 145 16.36 -3.12 -28.96
N ASN A 146 15.74 -3.94 -28.12
CA ASN A 146 15.39 -5.32 -28.46
C ASN A 146 14.31 -5.36 -29.55
N ALA A 147 13.31 -4.48 -29.50
CA ALA A 147 12.31 -4.34 -30.55
C ALA A 147 12.93 -3.93 -31.90
N LEU A 148 13.89 -2.99 -31.88
CA LEU A 148 14.62 -2.56 -33.06
C LEU A 148 15.47 -3.69 -33.64
N CYS A 149 16.27 -4.36 -32.80
CA CYS A 149 17.17 -5.44 -33.21
C CYS A 149 16.37 -6.63 -33.74
N SER A 150 15.28 -7.01 -33.07
CA SER A 150 14.36 -8.07 -33.53
C SER A 150 13.74 -7.75 -34.88
N ALA A 151 13.21 -6.54 -35.08
CA ALA A 151 12.59 -6.14 -36.34
C ALA A 151 13.55 -6.02 -37.53
N LEU A 152 14.85 -5.87 -37.26
CA LEU A 152 15.90 -5.77 -38.27
C LEU A 152 16.81 -7.01 -38.34
N GLU A 153 16.52 -8.05 -37.55
CA GLU A 153 17.33 -9.27 -37.46
C GLU A 153 18.82 -8.95 -37.19
N LEU A 154 19.07 -8.04 -36.25
CA LEU A 154 20.40 -7.61 -35.85
C LEU A 154 20.74 -8.15 -34.44
N PRO A 155 22.02 -8.49 -34.16
CA PRO A 155 22.46 -8.81 -32.81
C PRO A 155 22.33 -7.59 -31.88
N GLU A 156 21.85 -7.80 -30.65
CA GLU A 156 21.75 -6.71 -29.66
C GLU A 156 23.11 -6.13 -29.25
N ASP A 157 24.14 -6.97 -29.20
CA ASP A 157 25.51 -6.60 -28.84
C ASP A 157 26.18 -5.67 -29.88
N ASP A 158 25.67 -5.66 -31.11
CA ASP A 158 26.12 -4.74 -32.17
C ASP A 158 25.49 -3.35 -32.07
N MET A 159 24.50 -3.18 -31.17
CA MET A 159 23.78 -1.93 -30.94
C MET A 159 23.82 -1.52 -29.45
N PRO A 160 25.01 -1.36 -28.84
CA PRO A 160 25.11 -1.01 -27.44
C PRO A 160 24.70 0.46 -27.21
N PHE A 161 24.24 0.76 -26.01
CA PHE A 161 24.17 2.13 -25.51
C PHE A 161 25.57 2.60 -25.10
N ALA A 162 25.89 3.88 -25.30
CA ALA A 162 27.22 4.41 -24.95
C ALA A 162 27.56 4.19 -23.46
N GLY A 163 26.57 4.26 -22.57
CA GLY A 163 26.75 4.07 -21.12
C GLY A 163 27.18 2.66 -20.75
N GLU A 164 26.84 1.65 -21.57
CA GLU A 164 27.27 0.26 -21.36
C GLU A 164 28.78 0.08 -21.65
N LEU A 165 29.39 1.03 -22.36
CA LEU A 165 30.78 0.99 -22.79
C LEU A 165 31.66 2.01 -22.07
N ILE A 166 31.08 2.91 -21.26
CA ILE A 166 31.80 3.96 -20.55
C ILE A 166 31.66 3.71 -19.06
N GLN A 167 32.75 3.86 -18.32
CA GLN A 167 32.72 3.90 -16.85
C GLN A 167 33.67 4.97 -16.33
N ILE A 168 33.64 5.20 -15.02
CA ILE A 168 34.59 6.08 -14.35
C ILE A 168 35.73 5.27 -13.78
N HIS A 169 36.95 5.80 -13.89
CA HIS A 169 38.12 5.20 -13.27
C HIS A 169 37.92 5.01 -11.76
N ASP A 170 38.44 3.91 -11.23
CA ASP A 170 38.25 3.57 -9.81
C ASP A 170 38.89 4.59 -8.86
N ASP A 171 39.96 5.28 -9.29
CA ASP A 171 40.61 6.34 -8.52
C ASP A 171 39.86 7.70 -8.60
N GLU A 172 38.81 7.79 -9.42
CA GLU A 172 38.08 9.04 -9.72
C GLU A 172 36.62 8.99 -9.27
N LYS A 173 36.28 8.08 -8.35
CA LYS A 173 34.90 7.87 -7.86
C LYS A 173 34.28 9.10 -7.19
N ASP A 174 35.09 10.02 -6.66
CA ASP A 174 34.62 11.32 -6.15
C ASP A 174 33.86 12.15 -7.20
N TRP A 175 34.11 11.90 -8.49
CA TRP A 175 33.45 12.57 -9.62
C TRP A 175 32.31 11.76 -10.23
N GLU A 176 31.99 10.59 -9.66
CA GLU A 176 31.05 9.62 -10.26
C GLU A 176 29.69 10.24 -10.57
N GLY A 177 29.09 10.89 -9.58
CA GLY A 177 27.78 11.52 -9.75
C GLY A 177 27.77 12.73 -10.70
N ALA A 178 28.87 13.50 -10.77
CA ALA A 178 28.96 14.63 -11.68
C ALA A 178 29.08 14.17 -13.15
N ALA A 179 29.90 13.14 -13.40
CA ALA A 179 29.98 12.51 -14.71
C ALA A 179 28.67 11.84 -15.11
N GLU A 180 28.04 11.07 -14.23
CA GLU A 180 26.73 10.44 -14.49
C GLU A 180 25.69 11.48 -14.91
N ARG A 181 25.65 12.63 -14.23
CA ARG A 181 24.74 13.73 -14.56
C ARG A 181 25.01 14.33 -15.94
N LEU A 182 26.27 14.62 -16.26
CA LEU A 182 26.66 15.24 -17.53
C LEU A 182 26.53 14.27 -18.71
N LEU A 183 26.97 13.03 -18.53
CA LEU A 183 26.97 12.01 -19.57
C LEU A 183 25.63 11.32 -19.70
N ARG A 184 24.66 11.50 -18.79
CA ARG A 184 23.39 10.73 -18.80
C ARG A 184 22.75 10.61 -20.19
N ASN A 185 22.56 11.73 -20.86
CA ASN A 185 21.92 11.76 -22.18
C ASN A 185 22.77 11.07 -23.25
N PHE A 186 24.10 11.20 -23.16
CA PHE A 186 25.03 10.52 -24.05
C PHE A 186 25.08 9.02 -23.77
N GLY A 187 25.13 8.63 -22.50
CA GLY A 187 25.10 7.23 -22.05
C GLY A 187 23.84 6.49 -22.49
N LEU A 188 22.69 7.18 -22.53
CA LEU A 188 21.42 6.65 -23.05
C LEU A 188 21.31 6.66 -24.59
N SER A 189 22.35 7.09 -25.31
CA SER A 189 22.32 7.10 -26.78
C SER A 189 22.78 5.76 -27.34
N LEU A 190 22.00 5.20 -28.28
CA LEU A 190 22.30 3.96 -28.98
C LEU A 190 23.41 4.17 -30.01
N LEU A 191 24.39 3.27 -30.08
CA LEU A 191 25.45 3.30 -31.07
C LEU A 191 25.07 2.43 -32.26
N VAL A 192 24.98 3.02 -33.44
CA VAL A 192 24.52 2.35 -34.66
C VAL A 192 25.67 2.27 -35.66
N PRO A 193 26.20 1.07 -35.96
CA PRO A 193 27.20 0.89 -37.00
C PRO A 193 26.77 1.44 -38.35
N ASP A 194 27.70 2.02 -39.10
CA ASP A 194 27.45 2.63 -40.42
C ASP A 194 26.71 1.69 -41.38
N ALA A 195 27.08 0.40 -41.37
CA ALA A 195 26.50 -0.64 -42.20
C ALA A 195 24.99 -0.85 -41.98
N HIS A 196 24.48 -0.51 -40.80
CA HIS A 196 23.07 -0.72 -40.43
C HIS A 196 22.26 0.58 -40.38
N TYR A 197 22.92 1.73 -40.47
CA TYR A 197 22.30 3.05 -40.30
C TYR A 197 21.06 3.27 -41.16
N ALA A 198 21.11 2.94 -42.46
CA ALA A 198 19.98 3.17 -43.36
C ALA A 198 18.73 2.38 -42.94
N ARG A 199 18.92 1.10 -42.54
CA ARG A 199 17.82 0.23 -42.07
C ARG A 199 17.26 0.72 -40.74
N VAL A 200 18.12 1.12 -39.82
CA VAL A 200 17.75 1.65 -38.50
C VAL A 200 16.97 2.97 -38.64
N SER A 201 17.48 3.93 -39.41
CA SER A 201 16.82 5.22 -39.63
C SER A 201 15.42 5.04 -40.23
N ALA A 202 15.29 4.17 -41.24
CA ALA A 202 13.99 3.89 -41.86
C ALA A 202 13.02 3.16 -40.94
N TRP A 203 13.51 2.35 -39.99
CA TRP A 203 12.67 1.70 -38.99
C TRP A 203 12.19 2.68 -37.91
N VAL A 204 13.08 3.55 -37.44
CA VAL A 204 12.74 4.58 -36.44
C VAL A 204 11.65 5.52 -36.97
N ASP A 205 11.78 5.98 -38.21
CA ASP A 205 10.83 6.94 -38.82
C ASP A 205 9.40 6.40 -38.91
N ARG A 206 9.24 5.11 -39.23
CA ARG A 206 7.92 4.47 -39.40
C ARG A 206 7.32 3.90 -38.10
N THR A 207 8.06 3.88 -37.00
CA THR A 207 7.68 3.15 -35.78
C THR A 207 7.30 4.10 -34.66
N LEU A 208 6.11 3.93 -34.08
CA LEU A 208 5.74 4.64 -32.85
C LEU A 208 6.47 4.03 -31.64
N LEU A 209 7.62 4.61 -31.28
CA LEU A 209 8.51 4.08 -30.24
C LEU A 209 7.93 4.13 -28.81
N LYS A 210 6.88 4.95 -28.57
CA LYS A 210 6.33 5.23 -27.23
C LYS A 210 7.39 5.64 -26.20
N GLY A 211 8.43 6.33 -26.66
CA GLY A 211 9.54 6.79 -25.83
C GLY A 211 10.51 7.66 -26.64
N ARG A 212 11.61 8.08 -26.00
CA ARG A 212 12.67 8.88 -26.62
C ARG A 212 13.87 7.99 -26.94
N LEU A 213 14.23 7.93 -28.23
CA LEU A 213 15.47 7.32 -28.71
C LEU A 213 16.40 8.41 -29.20
N VAL A 214 17.66 8.36 -28.75
CA VAL A 214 18.77 9.10 -29.35
C VAL A 214 19.74 8.04 -29.85
N TYR A 215 20.24 8.19 -31.06
CA TYR A 215 21.23 7.27 -31.60
C TYR A 215 22.31 8.02 -32.38
N PHE A 216 23.53 7.49 -32.34
CA PHE A 216 24.66 7.98 -33.12
C PHE A 216 24.99 6.99 -34.23
N ARG A 217 25.09 7.51 -35.45
CA ARG A 217 25.70 6.79 -36.56
C ARG A 217 27.21 6.74 -36.34
N VAL A 218 27.74 5.54 -36.10
CA VAL A 218 29.16 5.32 -35.88
C VAL A 218 29.82 4.95 -37.19
N ARG A 219 30.67 5.85 -37.69
CA ARG A 219 31.53 5.62 -38.84
C ARG A 219 32.90 5.20 -38.34
N THR A 220 33.54 4.28 -39.05
CA THR A 220 34.96 4.00 -38.87
C THR A 220 35.71 5.30 -39.17
N ALA A 221 36.15 5.99 -38.12
CA ALA A 221 36.85 7.25 -38.28
C ALA A 221 38.19 7.00 -38.97
N GLY A 222 38.53 7.86 -39.94
CA GLY A 222 39.92 8.07 -40.31
C GLY A 222 40.69 8.58 -39.10
N ARG A 223 41.98 8.21 -38.97
CA ARG A 223 42.86 8.73 -37.92
C ARG A 223 42.95 10.26 -38.05
N GLY A 224 42.24 10.98 -37.20
CA GLY A 224 42.48 12.41 -36.95
C GLY A 224 43.28 12.57 -35.66
N GLU A 225 44.01 13.68 -35.52
CA GLU A 225 44.67 14.01 -34.26
C GLU A 225 43.64 14.14 -33.13
N SER A 226 43.95 13.54 -31.98
CA SER A 226 43.14 13.73 -30.78
C SER A 226 43.39 15.13 -30.23
N PRO A 227 42.34 15.86 -29.81
CA PRO A 227 42.52 17.18 -29.24
C PRO A 227 43.33 17.09 -27.94
N THR A 228 44.18 18.10 -27.69
CA THR A 228 44.86 18.23 -26.40
C THR A 228 43.83 18.60 -25.33
N LEU A 229 43.47 17.63 -24.49
CA LEU A 229 42.50 17.82 -23.42
C LEU A 229 43.04 18.70 -22.29
N HIS A 230 42.13 19.44 -21.64
CA HIS A 230 42.42 20.15 -20.40
C HIS A 230 43.05 19.21 -19.35
N PRO A 231 44.02 19.65 -18.52
CA PRO A 231 44.65 18.81 -17.51
C PRO A 231 43.62 18.18 -16.55
N ASP A 232 42.65 18.97 -16.09
CA ASP A 232 41.57 18.52 -15.18
C ASP A 232 40.31 18.05 -15.92
N SER A 233 40.44 17.64 -17.18
CA SER A 233 39.29 17.28 -18.02
C SER A 233 38.51 16.08 -17.47
N LEU A 234 37.18 16.18 -17.45
CA LEU A 234 36.29 15.06 -17.12
C LEU A 234 36.52 13.86 -18.04
N ALA A 235 36.84 14.10 -19.32
CA ALA A 235 37.17 13.07 -20.29
C ALA A 235 38.30 12.14 -19.80
N ARG A 236 39.29 12.67 -19.06
CA ARG A 236 40.41 11.88 -18.52
C ARG A 236 40.03 10.97 -17.35
N LYS A 237 38.88 11.20 -16.73
CA LYS A 237 38.36 10.42 -15.60
C LYS A 237 37.47 9.25 -16.04
N LEU A 238 37.22 9.14 -17.35
CA LEU A 238 36.38 8.13 -17.96
C LEU A 238 37.24 7.06 -18.63
N ALA A 239 36.78 5.81 -18.54
CA ALA A 239 37.34 4.67 -19.24
C ALA A 239 36.34 4.13 -20.25
N VAL A 240 36.79 3.95 -21.49
CA VAL A 240 36.03 3.23 -22.53
C VAL A 240 36.41 1.76 -22.51
N LYS A 241 35.42 0.88 -22.69
CA LYS A 241 35.59 -0.57 -22.75
C LYS A 241 36.60 -0.96 -23.85
N PRO A 242 37.80 -1.50 -23.52
CA PRO A 242 38.91 -1.62 -24.47
C PRO A 242 38.66 -2.58 -25.65
N ASP A 243 37.88 -3.63 -25.43
CA ASP A 243 37.51 -4.64 -26.43
C ASP A 243 36.34 -4.22 -27.34
N SER A 244 35.80 -3.02 -27.15
CA SER A 244 34.65 -2.54 -27.92
C SER A 244 35.04 -2.12 -29.35
N PRO A 245 34.28 -2.54 -30.39
CA PRO A 245 34.48 -2.03 -31.75
C PRO A 245 34.19 -0.52 -31.86
N PHE A 246 33.51 0.06 -30.87
CA PHE A 246 33.20 1.49 -30.79
C PHE A 246 34.28 2.31 -30.08
N TYR A 247 35.35 1.69 -29.59
CA TYR A 247 36.37 2.33 -28.73
C TYR A 247 36.91 3.63 -29.31
N VAL A 248 37.44 3.59 -30.54
CA VAL A 248 38.06 4.75 -31.20
C VAL A 248 37.07 5.91 -31.39
N TRP A 249 35.82 5.57 -31.72
CA TRP A 249 34.77 6.58 -31.89
C TRP A 249 34.39 7.21 -30.54
N LEU A 250 34.20 6.38 -29.51
CA LEU A 250 33.86 6.84 -28.16
C LEU A 250 34.95 7.72 -27.55
N GLU A 251 36.21 7.33 -27.63
CA GLU A 251 37.36 8.13 -27.17
C GLU A 251 37.36 9.53 -27.78
N ARG A 252 37.14 9.61 -29.10
CA ARG A 252 37.05 10.89 -29.81
C ARG A 252 35.85 11.72 -29.36
N GLU A 253 34.66 11.13 -29.30
CA GLU A 253 33.45 11.85 -28.90
C GLU A 253 33.52 12.31 -27.45
N ILE A 254 34.10 11.49 -26.56
CA ILE A 254 34.31 11.85 -25.16
C ILE A 254 35.27 13.03 -25.06
N SER A 255 36.40 12.94 -25.76
CA SER A 255 37.40 14.00 -25.81
C SER A 255 36.85 15.31 -26.35
N GLN A 256 35.98 15.28 -27.35
CA GLN A 256 35.42 16.49 -27.96
C GLN A 256 34.28 17.10 -27.13
N ARG A 257 33.39 16.25 -26.60
CA ARG A 257 32.15 16.71 -25.96
C ARG A 257 32.30 16.93 -24.47
N PHE A 258 33.17 16.18 -23.80
CA PHE A 258 33.31 16.20 -22.35
C PHE A 258 34.69 16.72 -21.90
N ASP A 259 35.36 17.51 -22.74
CA ASP A 259 36.47 18.36 -22.29
C ASP A 259 35.95 19.51 -21.41
N ILE A 260 35.67 19.17 -20.16
CA ILE A 260 35.06 20.00 -19.12
C ILE A 260 35.97 19.91 -17.90
N ALA A 261 36.44 21.06 -17.40
CA ALA A 261 37.33 21.09 -16.25
C ALA A 261 36.60 20.66 -14.97
N CYS A 262 37.15 19.66 -14.28
CA CYS A 262 36.68 19.18 -12.99
C CYS A 262 37.24 20.08 -11.88
N CYS A 263 36.44 21.03 -11.40
CA CYS A 263 36.90 22.05 -10.48
C CYS A 263 36.74 21.62 -9.02
N ALA A 264 37.86 21.50 -8.30
CA ALA A 264 37.86 21.17 -6.88
C ALA A 264 37.44 22.36 -6.00
N THR A 265 37.68 23.60 -6.48
CA THR A 265 37.30 24.82 -5.77
C THR A 265 36.41 25.73 -6.63
N GLN A 266 35.70 26.63 -5.95
CA GLN A 266 34.81 27.57 -6.59
C GLN A 266 35.59 28.62 -7.40
N GLU A 267 36.80 29.01 -6.96
CA GLU A 267 37.68 29.93 -7.68
C GLU A 267 38.11 29.35 -9.03
N GLN A 268 38.43 28.06 -9.07
CA GLN A 268 38.72 27.36 -10.33
C GLN A 268 37.48 27.37 -11.23
N PHE A 269 36.32 27.01 -10.70
CA PHE A 269 35.05 26.99 -11.44
C PHE A 269 34.70 28.34 -12.09
N HIS A 270 34.99 29.46 -11.42
CA HIS A 270 34.76 30.79 -11.99
C HIS A 270 35.70 31.12 -13.16
N ARG A 271 36.96 30.67 -13.12
CA ARG A 271 37.96 30.94 -14.16
C ARG A 271 37.74 30.13 -15.43
N GLU A 272 37.31 28.90 -15.28
CA GLU A 272 37.16 27.96 -16.39
C GLU A 272 35.97 28.32 -17.28
N ILE A 273 36.11 28.12 -18.61
CA ILE A 273 35.02 28.40 -19.58
C ILE A 273 33.98 27.27 -19.55
N ARG A 274 34.46 26.03 -19.44
CA ARG A 274 33.65 24.80 -19.36
C ARG A 274 34.07 24.06 -18.10
N ALA A 275 33.18 23.98 -17.12
CA ALA A 275 33.54 23.49 -15.81
C ALA A 275 32.43 22.67 -15.17
N VAL A 276 32.81 21.80 -14.24
CA VAL A 276 31.89 21.08 -13.37
C VAL A 276 32.45 20.99 -11.96
N THR A 277 31.59 21.19 -10.96
CA THR A 277 31.95 20.96 -9.55
C THR A 277 31.61 19.53 -9.14
N ARG A 278 32.21 19.03 -8.05
CA ARG A 278 31.86 17.71 -7.48
C ARG A 278 30.38 17.57 -7.14
N ALA A 279 29.73 18.69 -6.79
CA ALA A 279 28.30 18.77 -6.51
C ALA A 279 27.42 18.83 -7.78
N GLY A 280 28.01 18.68 -8.98
CA GLY A 280 27.31 18.59 -10.26
C GLY A 280 26.77 19.91 -10.79
N GLN A 281 27.26 21.05 -10.29
CA GLN A 281 27.01 22.34 -10.96
C GLN A 281 27.91 22.39 -12.19
N SER A 282 27.33 22.67 -13.35
CA SER A 282 28.05 22.75 -14.63
C SER A 282 28.00 24.17 -15.19
N LYS A 283 29.06 24.53 -15.90
CA LYS A 283 29.24 25.79 -16.60
C LYS A 283 29.54 25.49 -18.07
N SER A 284 28.79 26.15 -18.95
CA SER A 284 28.96 26.08 -20.40
C SER A 284 29.40 27.43 -20.96
N PRO A 285 29.95 27.49 -22.19
CA PRO A 285 30.27 28.76 -22.83
C PRO A 285 29.02 29.63 -22.97
N GLY A 286 29.17 30.96 -22.89
CA GLY A 286 28.05 31.90 -22.97
C GLY A 286 27.28 32.09 -21.65
N GLU A 287 28.00 32.08 -20.52
CA GLU A 287 27.47 32.40 -19.16
C GLU A 287 26.35 31.49 -18.64
N ARG A 288 26.10 30.36 -19.32
CA ARG A 288 25.09 29.38 -18.89
C ARG A 288 25.63 28.50 -17.76
N HIS A 289 24.92 28.50 -16.64
CA HIS A 289 25.16 27.63 -15.49
C HIS A 289 23.94 26.73 -15.28
N GLU A 290 24.18 25.45 -14.95
CA GLU A 290 23.12 24.49 -14.70
C GLU A 290 23.46 23.64 -13.47
N LYS A 291 22.48 23.48 -12.59
CA LYS A 291 22.51 22.53 -11.48
C LYS A 291 21.17 21.81 -11.44
N ASP A 292 21.19 20.54 -11.86
CA ASP A 292 19.99 19.69 -11.87
C ASP A 292 19.97 18.79 -10.62
N ASP A 293 19.31 19.25 -9.56
CA ASP A 293 19.17 18.53 -8.29
C ASP A 293 17.80 17.85 -8.13
N ARG A 294 17.08 17.59 -9.24
CA ARG A 294 15.83 16.80 -9.19
C ARG A 294 16.03 15.43 -8.55
N TYR A 295 17.27 14.92 -8.59
CA TYR A 295 17.72 13.75 -7.85
C TYR A 295 19.04 14.04 -7.15
N ARG A 296 19.32 13.33 -6.06
CA ARG A 296 20.61 13.41 -5.39
C ARG A 296 21.73 12.94 -6.32
N ILE A 297 22.89 13.58 -6.23
CA ILE A 297 24.04 13.28 -7.08
C ILE A 297 24.64 11.89 -6.81
N ASP A 298 24.48 11.38 -5.59
CA ASP A 298 24.94 10.08 -5.11
C ASP A 298 23.90 8.96 -5.28
N ASP A 299 22.75 9.23 -5.93
CA ASP A 299 21.72 8.22 -6.15
C ASP A 299 22.09 7.24 -7.28
N ARG A 300 22.85 6.20 -6.90
CA ARG A 300 23.28 5.11 -7.79
C ARG A 300 22.15 4.37 -8.49
N SER A 301 20.91 4.45 -8.00
CA SER A 301 19.76 3.85 -8.71
C SER A 301 19.47 4.50 -10.06
N ARG A 302 19.99 5.71 -10.29
CA ARG A 302 19.79 6.49 -11.53
C ARG A 302 20.95 6.39 -12.51
N TYR A 303 22.06 5.80 -12.07
CA TYR A 303 23.29 5.73 -12.86
C TYR A 303 23.09 4.83 -14.09
N VAL A 304 23.76 5.21 -15.18
CA VAL A 304 23.67 4.54 -16.49
C VAL A 304 25.02 4.16 -17.07
N LEU A 305 26.11 4.69 -16.53
CA LEU A 305 27.45 4.31 -16.94
C LEU A 305 27.88 3.04 -16.19
N GLY A 306 28.75 2.25 -16.79
CA GLY A 306 29.38 1.09 -16.16
C GLY A 306 29.25 -0.19 -16.97
N TRP A 307 30.30 -1.02 -16.90
CA TRP A 307 30.35 -2.33 -17.56
C TRP A 307 29.65 -3.45 -16.76
N SER A 308 29.09 -3.09 -15.60
CA SER A 308 28.36 -3.96 -14.69
C SER A 308 27.28 -3.16 -13.95
N ASN A 309 26.20 -3.83 -13.59
CA ASN A 309 25.09 -3.27 -12.83
C ASN A 309 25.02 -3.73 -11.37
N ALA A 310 26.04 -4.44 -10.87
CA ALA A 310 26.06 -4.98 -9.51
C ALA A 310 25.82 -3.89 -8.43
N ALA A 311 26.46 -2.73 -8.56
CA ALA A 311 26.28 -1.62 -7.62
C ALA A 311 24.87 -1.00 -7.68
N LYS A 312 24.26 -0.93 -8.88
CA LYS A 312 22.87 -0.47 -9.06
C LYS A 312 21.89 -1.45 -8.44
N ILE A 313 22.08 -2.76 -8.67
CA ILE A 313 21.29 -3.83 -8.06
C ILE A 313 21.36 -3.74 -6.53
N ALA A 314 22.56 -3.69 -5.95
CA ALA A 314 22.73 -3.60 -4.50
C ALA A 314 22.05 -2.35 -3.91
N THR A 315 22.12 -1.21 -4.60
CA THR A 315 21.43 0.02 -4.19
C THR A 315 19.90 -0.15 -4.22
N LEU A 316 19.36 -0.77 -5.27
CA LEU A 316 17.92 -1.01 -5.41
C LEU A 316 17.40 -2.05 -4.40
N GLU A 317 18.18 -3.10 -4.12
CA GLU A 317 17.86 -4.11 -3.11
C GLU A 317 17.81 -3.52 -1.70
N ALA A 318 18.79 -2.67 -1.35
CA ALA A 318 18.77 -1.94 -0.08
C ALA A 318 17.52 -1.04 0.03
N LYS A 319 17.14 -0.35 -1.06
CA LYS A 319 15.88 0.40 -1.11
C LYS A 319 14.68 -0.53 -0.91
N ALA A 320 14.65 -1.68 -1.59
CA ALA A 320 13.53 -2.62 -1.49
C ALA A 320 13.33 -3.14 -0.06
N GLN A 321 14.41 -3.46 0.65
CA GLN A 321 14.35 -3.87 2.06
C GLN A 321 13.75 -2.80 2.97
N VAL A 322 14.14 -1.53 2.79
CA VAL A 322 13.57 -0.41 3.55
C VAL A 322 12.07 -0.25 3.26
N TRP A 323 11.68 -0.40 2.00
CA TRP A 323 10.27 -0.37 1.59
C TRP A 323 9.46 -1.52 2.17
N GLU A 324 10.00 -2.74 2.15
CA GLU A 324 9.35 -3.93 2.69
C GLU A 324 9.12 -3.82 4.20
N ALA A 325 10.12 -3.34 4.95
CA ALA A 325 9.99 -3.08 6.38
C ALA A 325 8.87 -2.05 6.67
N ARG A 326 8.82 -0.96 5.90
CA ARG A 326 7.78 0.07 6.03
C ARG A 326 6.38 -0.49 5.74
N LEU A 327 6.24 -1.28 4.67
CA LEU A 327 4.96 -1.92 4.35
C LEU A 327 4.53 -2.90 5.46
N GLY A 328 5.47 -3.64 6.06
CA GLY A 328 5.19 -4.51 7.21
C GLY A 328 4.67 -3.75 8.42
N GLU A 329 5.23 -2.58 8.71
CA GLU A 329 4.76 -1.70 9.79
C GLU A 329 3.36 -1.12 9.50
N GLU A 330 3.14 -0.64 8.27
CA GLU A 330 1.84 -0.13 7.83
C GLU A 330 0.75 -1.20 7.90
N ALA A 331 1.05 -2.43 7.46
CA ALA A 331 0.14 -3.57 7.55
C ALA A 331 -0.21 -3.92 9.01
N SER A 332 0.78 -3.91 9.91
CA SER A 332 0.56 -4.20 11.34
C SER A 332 -0.35 -3.16 11.99
N ARG A 333 -0.15 -1.87 11.67
CA ARG A 333 -1.02 -0.78 12.15
C ARG A 333 -2.44 -0.88 11.59
N MET A 334 -2.58 -1.22 10.31
CA MET A 334 -3.90 -1.46 9.70
C MET A 334 -4.64 -2.62 10.36
N ALA A 335 -3.94 -3.71 10.71
CA ALA A 335 -4.54 -4.82 11.45
C ALA A 335 -5.04 -4.40 12.84
N ALA A 336 -4.24 -3.60 13.56
CA ALA A 336 -4.65 -3.05 14.86
C ALA A 336 -5.90 -2.17 14.76
N LEU A 337 -5.99 -1.31 13.72
CA LEU A 337 -7.19 -0.49 13.48
C LEU A 337 -8.42 -1.34 13.17
N LEU A 338 -8.29 -2.42 12.40
CA LEU A 338 -9.41 -3.33 12.14
C LEU A 338 -9.89 -4.04 13.41
N ASP A 339 -8.97 -4.47 14.27
CA ASP A 339 -9.34 -5.12 15.53
C ASP A 339 -9.98 -4.13 16.51
N GLU A 340 -9.49 -2.88 16.56
CA GLU A 340 -10.13 -1.80 17.31
C GLU A 340 -11.55 -1.52 16.78
N GLN A 341 -11.72 -1.43 15.46
CA GLN A 341 -13.04 -1.21 14.84
C GLN A 341 -14.02 -2.33 15.17
N LYS A 342 -13.59 -3.61 15.12
CA LYS A 342 -14.43 -4.75 15.51
C LYS A 342 -14.86 -4.64 16.97
N GLY A 343 -13.94 -4.28 17.87
CA GLY A 343 -14.24 -4.08 19.28
C GLY A 343 -15.24 -2.95 19.54
N LEU A 344 -15.13 -1.85 18.79
CA LEU A 344 -16.07 -0.72 18.87
C LEU A 344 -17.45 -1.11 18.34
N LYS A 345 -17.53 -1.82 17.21
CA LYS A 345 -18.81 -2.32 16.67
C LYS A 345 -19.51 -3.27 17.63
N ALA A 346 -18.77 -4.22 18.22
CA ALA A 346 -19.31 -5.14 19.21
C ALA A 346 -19.78 -4.42 20.50
N ARG A 347 -19.26 -3.24 20.81
CA ARG A 347 -19.71 -2.40 21.93
C ARG A 347 -20.97 -1.58 21.59
N LEU A 348 -21.16 -1.25 20.31
CA LEU A 348 -22.30 -0.45 19.82
C LEU A 348 -23.56 -1.28 19.58
N GLU A 349 -23.38 -2.56 19.22
CA GLU A 349 -24.42 -3.60 19.18
C GLU A 349 -24.92 -3.95 20.59
#